data_AF-A0A6V7KKM3-F1
#
_entry.id   AF-A0A6V7KKM3-F1
#
_cell.length_a   1.000
_cell.length_b   1.000
_cell.length_c   1.000
_cell.angle_alpha   90.00
_cell.angle_beta   90.00
_cell.angle_gamma   90.00
#
_symmetry.space_group_name_H-M   'P 1'
#
loop_
_entity.id
_entity.type
_entity.pdbx_description
1 polymer ?
#
loop_
_entity_poly.entity_id
_entity_poly.type
_entity_poly.pdbx_seq_one_letter_code
_entity_poly.pdbx_strand_id
1 'polypeptide(L)' 'DMFGYALRHPKFPARNGIANNAGFTPLTLACQLGRAEVFREMLELSAREFWRYSNITCSAYPLNALDTLLPDGRT' A
#
# COMPACT_ATOMS: atom_id res chain seq x y z
N ASP A 1 1.30 6.48 -13.80
CA ASP A 1 1.61 5.96 -12.46
C ASP A 1 2.68 4.88 -12.51
N MET A 2 3.90 5.32 -12.17
CA MET A 2 5.16 4.58 -12.30
C MET A 2 5.21 3.39 -11.33
N PHE A 3 4.60 3.51 -10.15
CA PHE A 3 4.61 2.47 -9.15
C PHE A 3 3.75 1.28 -9.58
N GLY A 4 2.54 1.56 -10.09
CA GLY A 4 1.67 0.53 -10.66
C GLY A 4 2.31 -0.19 -11.85
N TYR A 5 3.02 0.54 -12.71
CA TYR A 5 3.79 -0.05 -13.82
C TYR A 5 4.92 -0.96 -13.32
N ALA A 6 5.69 -0.53 -12.32
CA ALA A 6 6.78 -1.33 -11.75
C ALA A 6 6.27 -2.67 -11.21
N LEU A 7 5.12 -2.69 -10.53
CA LEU A 7 4.52 -3.93 -10.02
C LEU A 7 4.03 -4.88 -11.12
N ARG A 8 3.55 -4.35 -12.24
CA ARG A 8 2.97 -5.12 -13.35
C ARG A 8 3.95 -5.35 -14.51
N HIS A 9 5.22 -5.00 -14.32
CA HIS A 9 6.20 -5.03 -15.40
C HIS A 9 6.36 -6.45 -15.98
N PRO A 10 6.28 -6.64 -17.31
CA PRO A 10 6.11 -7.95 -17.94
C PRO A 10 7.32 -8.90 -17.81
N LYS A 11 8.53 -8.36 -17.62
CA LYS A 11 9.76 -9.16 -17.49
C LYS A 11 10.30 -9.22 -16.06
N PHE A 12 10.05 -8.18 -15.28
CA PHE A 12 10.67 -7.97 -13.96
C PHE A 12 9.69 -7.21 -13.06
N PRO A 13 8.65 -7.88 -12.53
CA PRO A 13 7.70 -7.24 -11.63
C PRO A 13 8.38 -6.87 -10.30
N ALA A 14 8.13 -5.66 -9.83
CA ALA A 14 8.59 -5.22 -8.52
C ALA A 14 7.84 -5.93 -7.39
N ARG A 15 8.50 -6.11 -6.25
CA ARG A 15 7.92 -6.71 -5.04
C ARG A 15 7.69 -5.63 -3.99
N ASN A 16 6.44 -5.43 -3.58
CA ASN A 16 6.03 -4.40 -2.60
C ASN A 16 6.11 -4.85 -1.13
N GLY A 17 6.35 -6.14 -0.84
CA GLY A 17 6.40 -6.67 0.53
C GLY A 17 7.80 -6.80 1.13
N ILE A 18 8.85 -6.42 0.40
CA ILE A 18 10.24 -6.59 0.87
C ILE A 18 10.62 -5.41 1.77
N ALA A 19 11.06 -5.71 2.99
CA ALA A 19 11.60 -4.72 3.90
C ALA A 19 13.07 -4.37 3.56
N ASN A 20 13.46 -3.12 3.79
CA ASN A 20 14.85 -2.70 3.73
C ASN A 20 15.63 -3.14 4.98
N ASN A 21 16.93 -2.84 5.04
CA ASN A 21 17.78 -3.17 6.21
C ASN A 21 17.30 -2.54 7.53
N ALA A 22 16.47 -1.51 7.46
CA ALA A 22 15.86 -0.85 8.61
C ALA A 22 14.44 -1.39 8.93
N GLY A 23 14.00 -2.46 8.25
CA GLY A 23 12.69 -3.09 8.49
C GLY A 23 11.50 -2.40 7.83
N PHE A 24 11.71 -1.39 6.98
CA PHE A 24 10.62 -0.66 6.32
C PHE A 24 10.27 -1.27 4.96
N THR A 25 8.98 -1.51 4.73
CA THR A 25 8.44 -1.80 3.40
C THR A 25 8.39 -0.52 2.57
N PRO A 26 8.23 -0.59 1.24
CA PRO A 26 8.08 0.60 0.39
C PRO A 26 6.96 1.54 0.87
N LEU A 27 5.87 0.99 1.43
CA LEU A 27 4.76 1.77 1.96
C LEU A 27 5.14 2.53 3.23
N THR A 28 5.74 1.83 4.22
CA THR A 28 6.14 2.46 5.49
C THR A 28 7.34 3.39 5.30
N LEU A 29 8.23 3.09 4.36
CA LEU A 29 9.33 3.97 3.97
C LEU A 29 8.82 5.26 3.31
N ALA A 30 7.81 5.19 2.43
CA ALA A 30 7.21 6.37 1.84
C ALA A 30 6.57 7.27 2.91
N CYS A 31 5.93 6.67 3.92
CA CYS A 31 5.40 7.37 5.08
C CYS A 31 6.52 8.05 5.90
N GLN A 32 7.58 7.30 6.23
CA GLN A 32 8.74 7.80 6.99
C GLN A 32 9.44 8.97 6.29
N LEU A 33 9.51 8.94 4.95
CA LEU A 33 10.13 9.99 4.14
C LEU A 33 9.18 11.15 3.80
N GLY A 34 7.91 11.11 4.23
CA GLY A 34 6.91 12.15 3.95
C GLY A 34 6.49 12.24 2.48
N ARG A 35 6.62 11.17 1.69
CA ARG A 35 6.28 11.14 0.25
C ARG A 35 4.80 10.85 0.04
N ALA A 36 3.94 11.83 0.29
CA ALA A 36 2.48 11.70 0.28
C ALA A 36 1.90 11.23 -1.07
N GLU A 37 2.44 11.69 -2.21
CA GLU A 37 1.93 11.33 -3.54
C GLU A 37 2.10 9.84 -3.84
N VAL A 38 3.33 9.35 -3.65
CA VAL A 38 3.68 7.96 -3.88
C VAL A 38 2.96 7.06 -2.87
N PHE A 39 2.87 7.48 -1.60
CA PHE A 39 2.08 6.79 -0.59
C PHE A 39 0.62 6.61 -1.01
N ARG A 40 -0.03 7.68 -1.48
CA ARG A 40 -1.41 7.63 -1.97
C ARG A 40 -1.55 6.70 -3.17
N GLU A 41 -0.65 6.75 -4.14
CA GLU A 41 -0.64 5.82 -5.29
C GLU A 41 -0.56 4.35 -4.83
N MET A 42 0.33 4.03 -3.88
CA MET A 42 0.43 2.67 -3.32
C MET A 42 -0.85 2.25 -2.60
N LEU A 43 -1.44 3.16 -1.83
CA LEU A 43 -2.65 2.90 -1.04
C LEU A 43 -3.86 2.62 -1.95
N GLU A 44 -4.08 3.45 -2.97
CA GLU A 44 -5.15 3.28 -3.96
C GLU A 44 -5.01 1.99 -4.76
N LEU A 45 -3.78 1.59 -5.14
CA LEU A 45 -3.53 0.32 -5.82
C LEU A 45 -3.81 -0.91 -4.96
N SER A 46 -3.75 -0.75 -3.64
CA SER A 46 -4.05 -1.81 -2.66
C SER A 46 -5.52 -1.84 -2.26
N ALA A 47 -6.30 -0.83 -2.64
CA ALA A 47 -7.71 -0.73 -2.30
C ALA A 47 -8.54 -1.82 -2.98
N ARG A 48 -9.54 -2.32 -2.25
CA ARG A 48 -10.53 -3.27 -2.78
C ARG A 48 -11.91 -2.65 -2.67
N GLU A 49 -12.55 -2.43 -3.81
CA GLU A 49 -13.96 -2.05 -3.87
C GLU A 49 -14.84 -3.27 -3.48
N PHE A 50 -15.74 -3.09 -2.53
CA PHE A 50 -16.73 -4.09 -2.12
C PHE A 50 -18.02 -3.96 -2.91
N TRP A 51 -18.52 -2.73 -3.04
CA TRP A 51 -19.71 -2.42 -3.79
C TRP A 51 -19.74 -0.96 -4.22
N ARG A 52 -20.51 -0.70 -5.26
CA ARG A 52 -20.79 0.64 -5.77
C ARG A 52 -22.26 0.77 -6.12
N TYR A 53 -22.89 1.83 -5.63
CA TYR A 53 -24.23 2.23 -6.01
C TYR A 53 -24.19 3.66 -6.56
N SER A 54 -24.35 3.79 -7.87
CA SER A 54 -24.26 5.08 -8.57
C SER A 54 -22.90 5.78 -8.32
N ASN A 55 -22.91 6.90 -7.60
CA ASN A 55 -21.74 7.69 -7.19
C ASN A 55 -21.23 7.35 -5.78
N ILE A 56 -21.83 6.40 -5.09
CA ILE A 56 -21.41 5.95 -3.76
C ILE A 56 -20.60 4.65 -3.91
N THR A 57 -19.38 4.64 -3.38
CA THR A 57 -18.48 3.48 -3.40
C THR A 57 -18.07 3.10 -1.98
N CYS A 58 -18.10 1.80 -1.67
CA CYS A 58 -17.49 1.25 -0.48
C CYS A 58 -16.22 0.49 -0.87
N SER A 59 -15.07 0.97 -0.39
CA SER A 59 -13.77 0.37 -0.63
C SER A 59 -13.03 0.18 0.69
N ALA A 60 -12.31 -0.92 0.83
CA ALA A 60 -11.40 -1.16 1.95
C ALA A 60 -9.94 -0.99 1.55
N TYR A 61 -9.15 -0.55 2.52
CA TYR A 61 -7.71 -0.43 2.43
C TYR A 61 -7.07 -1.39 3.43
N PRO A 62 -6.01 -2.12 3.05
CA PRO A 62 -5.31 -3.02 3.97
C PRO A 62 -4.60 -2.22 5.07
N LEU A 63 -4.87 -2.55 6.33
CA LEU A 63 -4.36 -1.82 7.49
C LEU A 63 -3.12 -2.45 8.15
N ASN A 64 -2.66 -3.62 7.69
CA ASN A 64 -1.57 -4.37 8.34
C ASN A 64 -0.27 -3.58 8.60
N ALA A 65 -0.01 -2.54 7.82
CA ALA A 65 1.17 -1.67 7.97
C ALA A 65 0.82 -0.23 8.37
N LEU A 66 -0.47 0.06 8.60
CA LEU A 66 -1.00 1.38 8.93
C LEU A 66 -1.62 1.44 10.33
N ASP A 67 -2.07 0.30 10.84
CA ASP A 67 -2.58 0.15 12.20
C ASP A 67 -1.40 0.00 13.19
N THR A 68 -1.61 0.48 14.41
CA THR A 68 -0.73 0.24 15.55
C THR A 68 -0.81 -1.19 16.07
N LEU A 69 -1.87 -1.93 15.70
CA LEU A 69 -2.03 -3.33 16.07
C LEU A 69 -1.06 -4.20 15.27
N LEU A 70 -0.03 -4.71 15.96
CA LEU A 70 0.83 -5.76 15.44
C LEU A 70 0.00 -7.04 15.19
N PRO A 71 0.44 -7.96 14.31
CA PRO A 71 -0.23 -9.24 14.06
C PRO A 71 -0.49 -10.07 15.34
N ASP A 72 0.28 -9.81 16.39
CA ASP A 72 0.16 -10.45 17.72
C ASP A 72 -0.89 -9.78 18.63
N GLY A 73 -1.66 -8.81 18.13
CA GLY A 73 -2.70 -8.10 18.89
C GLY A 73 -2.16 -7.15 19.97
N ARG A 74 -0.86 -6.86 19.95
CA ARG A 74 -0.22 -5.89 20.83
C ARG A 74 -0.17 -4.52 20.16
N THR A 75 -0.38 -3.47 20.95
CA THR A 75 -0.24 -2.05 20.58
C THR A 75 1.17 -1.56 20.85
#